data_AF-A0A975BXM1-F1
#
_entry.id   AF-A0A975BXM1-F1
#
_cell.length_a   1.000
_cell.length_b   1.000
_cell.length_c   1.000
_cell.angle_alpha   90.00
_cell.angle_beta   90.00
_cell.angle_gamma   90.00
#
_symmetry.space_group_name_H-M   'P 1'
#
loop_
_entity.id
_entity.type
_entity.pdbx_description
1 polymer ?
#
loop_
_entity_poly.entity_id
_entity_poly.type
_entity_poly.pdbx_seq_one_letter_code
_entity_poly.pdbx_strand_id
1 'polypeptide(L)'
;MGTCVLKISLSDDMLEEIDKHKQLRQKQSIEEAVVDLIDYALKFPQYFTNFDWKKAEHEADHEISFGKTESFDMAEDFIADLKK
;
A
#
# COMPACT_ATOMS: atom_id res chain seq x y z
N MET A 1 14.27 20.35 -18.21
CA MET A 1 12.98 20.07 -17.54
C MET A 1 12.85 21.04 -16.38
N GLY A 2 11.73 21.74 -16.24
CA GLY A 2 11.55 22.72 -15.16
C GLY A 2 11.30 22.03 -13.83
N THR A 3 11.96 22.48 -12.78
CA THR A 3 11.68 22.08 -11.40
C THR A 3 10.57 22.95 -10.84
N CYS A 4 9.43 22.35 -10.46
CA CYS A 4 8.38 23.01 -9.69
C CYS A 4 8.61 22.78 -8.20
N VAL A 5 8.42 23.82 -7.38
CA VAL A 5 8.51 23.73 -5.92
C VAL A 5 7.11 23.58 -5.34
N LEU A 6 6.87 22.49 -4.62
CA LEU A 6 5.64 22.26 -3.87
C LEU A 6 5.85 22.67 -2.41
N LYS A 7 4.96 23.49 -1.86
CA LYS A 7 4.88 23.78 -0.42
C LYS A 7 3.60 23.21 0.13
N ILE A 8 3.71 22.41 1.19
CA ILE A 8 2.59 21.77 1.88
C ILE A 8 2.76 21.95 3.39
N SER A 9 1.63 22.05 4.09
CA SER A 9 1.60 21.99 5.55
C SER A 9 1.25 20.57 5.95
N LEU A 10 2.07 19.96 6.79
CA LEU A 10 1.88 18.60 7.32
C LEU A 10 1.84 18.66 8.85
N SER A 11 1.12 17.73 9.47
CA SER A 11 1.23 17.52 10.92
C SER A 11 2.55 16.85 11.28
N ASP A 12 2.96 16.98 12.54
CA ASP A 12 4.18 16.34 13.05
C ASP A 12 4.12 14.81 12.89
N ASP A 13 2.96 14.20 13.17
CA ASP A 13 2.74 12.76 12.96
C ASP A 13 3.02 12.33 11.52
N MET A 14 2.63 13.14 10.53
CA MET A 14 2.87 12.83 9.12
C MET A 14 4.35 12.98 8.77
N LEU A 15 5.06 13.93 9.38
CA LEU A 15 6.51 14.06 9.21
C LEU A 15 7.26 12.85 9.79
N GLU A 16 6.82 12.33 10.94
CA GLU A 16 7.38 11.11 11.53
C GLU A 16 7.18 9.90 10.61
N GLU A 17 5.99 9.73 10.03
CA GLU A 17 5.74 8.63 9.08
C GLU A 17 6.57 8.75 7.80
N ILE A 18 6.77 9.97 7.29
CA ILE A 18 7.65 10.20 6.13
C ILE A 18 9.10 9.84 6.48
N ASP A 19 9.59 10.18 7.68
CA ASP A 19 10.94 9.82 8.09
C ASP A 19 11.09 8.30 8.27
N LYS A 20 10.09 7.61 8.83
CA LYS A 20 10.07 6.14 8.88
C LYS A 20 10.14 5.54 7.47
N HIS A 21 9.34 6.05 6.52
CA HIS A 21 9.38 5.59 5.12
C HIS A 21 10.75 5.82 4.49
N LYS A 22 11.35 6.99 4.71
CA LYS A 22 12.72 7.32 4.27
C LYS A 22 13.73 6.29 4.77
N GLN A 23 13.68 5.93 6.05
CA GLN A 23 14.58 4.93 6.66
C GLN A 23 14.36 3.53 6.07
N LEU A 24 13.11 3.08 5.99
CA LEU A 24 12.75 1.75 5.46
C LEU A 24 13.16 1.56 4.00
N ARG A 25 13.02 2.61 3.19
CA ARG A 25 13.37 2.61 1.76
C ARG A 25 14.79 3.12 1.48
N GLN A 26 15.57 3.42 2.52
CA GLN A 26 16.94 3.94 2.42
C GLN A 26 17.07 5.17 1.50
N LYS A 27 16.10 6.09 1.56
CA LYS A 27 16.10 7.34 0.78
C LYS A 27 17.08 8.35 1.39
N GLN A 28 17.69 9.18 0.56
CA GLN A 28 18.75 10.10 1.01
C GLN A 28 18.16 11.33 1.69
N SER A 29 16.94 11.76 1.32
CA SER A 29 16.30 12.94 1.86
C SER A 29 14.79 12.77 2.11
N ILE A 30 14.20 13.70 2.86
CA ILE A 30 12.74 13.74 3.08
C ILE A 30 12.03 14.04 1.77
N GLU A 31 12.59 14.92 0.93
CA GLU A 31 12.04 15.27 -0.38
C GLU A 31 11.98 14.05 -1.30
N GLU A 32 13.01 13.21 -1.33
CA GLU A 32 12.98 11.96 -2.08
C GLU A 32 11.90 11.00 -1.57
N ALA A 33 11.71 10.92 -0.25
CA ALA A 33 10.66 10.10 0.36
C ALA A 33 9.27 10.64 0.01
N VAL A 34 9.07 11.96 0.03
CA VAL A 34 7.80 12.61 -0.36
C VAL A 34 7.50 12.37 -1.84
N VAL A 35 8.50 12.52 -2.72
CA VAL A 35 8.32 12.25 -4.16
C VAL A 35 7.95 10.78 -4.40
N ASP A 36 8.62 9.84 -3.71
CA ASP A 36 8.33 8.41 -3.77
C ASP A 36 6.90 8.08 -3.32
N LEU A 37 6.44 8.68 -2.21
CA LEU A 37 5.08 8.52 -1.71
C LEU A 37 4.02 9.11 -2.66
N ILE A 38 4.28 10.28 -3.24
CA ILE A 38 3.38 10.89 -4.22
C ILE A 38 3.31 10.04 -5.49
N ASP A 39 4.45 9.56 -6.01
CA ASP A 39 4.50 8.70 -7.17
C ASP A 39 3.76 7.38 -6.92
N TYR A 40 3.94 6.78 -5.75
CA TYR A 40 3.18 5.61 -5.32
C TYR A 40 1.67 5.88 -5.29
N ALA A 41 1.24 6.98 -4.67
CA ALA A 41 -0.17 7.35 -4.59
C ALA A 41 -0.79 7.58 -5.98
N LEU A 42 -0.05 8.19 -6.91
CA LEU A 42 -0.52 8.44 -8.28
C LEU A 42 -0.60 7.17 -9.13
N LYS A 43 0.25 6.17 -8.85
CA LYS A 43 0.24 4.87 -9.52
C LYS A 43 -0.69 3.87 -8.85
N PHE A 44 -1.23 4.20 -7.68
CA PHE A 44 -2.10 3.32 -6.94
C PHE A 44 -3.42 3.11 -7.71
N PRO A 45 -3.81 1.85 -7.99
CA PRO A 45 -5.02 1.60 -8.76
C PRO A 45 -6.27 2.18 -8.11
N GLN A 46 -7.10 2.87 -8.90
CA GLN A 46 -8.31 3.56 -8.41
C GLN A 46 -9.28 2.65 -7.66
N TYR A 47 -9.35 1.36 -8.04
CA TYR A 47 -10.22 0.40 -7.38
C TYR A 47 -9.87 0.20 -5.91
N PHE A 48 -8.60 0.40 -5.52
CA PHE A 48 -8.16 0.30 -4.13
C PHE A 48 -8.34 1.60 -3.34
N THR A 49 -8.47 2.76 -4.00
CA THR A 49 -8.60 4.06 -3.34
C THR A 49 -9.86 4.14 -2.47
N ASN A 50 -10.95 3.51 -2.90
CA ASN A 50 -12.22 3.45 -2.16
C ASN A 50 -12.54 2.04 -1.67
N PHE A 51 -11.55 1.15 -1.68
CA PHE A 51 -11.77 -0.22 -1.22
C PHE A 51 -11.86 -0.23 0.30
N ASP A 52 -12.94 -0.80 0.83
CA ASP A 52 -13.12 -0.93 2.27
C ASP A 52 -12.31 -2.11 2.78
N TRP A 53 -11.02 -1.84 3.04
CA TRP A 53 -10.08 -2.84 3.57
C TRP A 53 -10.54 -3.43 4.88
N LYS A 54 -11.22 -2.67 5.74
CA LYS A 54 -11.73 -3.18 7.03
C LYS A 54 -12.85 -4.18 6.80
N LYS A 55 -13.76 -3.90 5.88
CA LYS A 55 -14.82 -4.84 5.52
C LYS A 55 -14.24 -6.10 4.89
N ALA A 56 -13.29 -5.96 3.97
CA ALA A 56 -12.65 -7.10 3.32
C ALA A 56 -11.87 -7.98 4.32
N GLU A 57 -11.14 -7.38 5.24
CA GLU A 57 -10.44 -8.09 6.32
C GLU A 57 -11.43 -8.82 7.24
N HIS A 58 -12.52 -8.16 7.64
CA HIS A 58 -13.54 -8.78 8.47
C HIS A 58 -14.25 -9.95 7.78
N GLU A 59 -14.54 -9.81 6.48
CA GLU A 59 -15.14 -10.90 5.68
C GLU A 59 -14.17 -12.08 5.56
N ALA A 60 -12.89 -11.83 5.31
CA ALA A 60 -11.86 -12.86 5.24
C ALA A 60 -11.71 -13.60 6.58
N ASP A 61 -11.59 -12.86 7.69
CA ASP A 61 -11.51 -13.44 9.04
C ASP A 61 -12.74 -14.30 9.36
N HIS A 62 -13.93 -13.83 9.00
CA HIS A 62 -15.16 -14.59 9.14
C HIS A 62 -15.05 -15.91 8.35
N GLU A 63 -14.74 -15.88 7.05
CA GLU A 63 -14.63 -17.11 6.24
C GLU A 63 -13.57 -18.09 6.78
N ILE A 64 -12.42 -17.59 7.20
CA ILE A 64 -11.37 -18.38 7.84
C ILE A 64 -11.89 -19.08 9.10
N SER A 65 -12.65 -18.37 9.94
CA SER A 65 -13.23 -18.93 11.17
C SER A 65 -14.25 -20.06 10.92
N PHE A 66 -14.90 -20.05 9.75
CA PHE A 66 -15.80 -21.12 9.30
C PHE A 66 -15.05 -22.26 8.57
N GLY A 67 -13.72 -22.22 8.52
CA GLY A 67 -12.90 -23.23 7.86
C GLY A 67 -13.01 -23.19 6.34
N LYS A 68 -13.50 -22.09 5.76
CA LYS A 68 -13.50 -21.88 4.30
C LYS A 68 -12.14 -21.39 3.85
N THR A 69 -11.12 -22.23 4.03
CA THR A 69 -9.76 -21.96 3.59
C THR A 69 -9.37 -22.96 2.51
N GLU A 70 -8.71 -22.48 1.47
CA GLU A 70 -8.09 -23.32 0.47
C GLU A 70 -6.57 -23.35 0.69
N SER A 71 -6.00 -24.54 0.59
CA SER A 71 -4.55 -24.75 0.63
C SER A 71 -4.06 -25.05 -0.77
N PHE A 72 -2.92 -24.46 -1.13
CA PHE A 72 -2.26 -24.68 -2.39
C PHE A 72 -0.89 -25.29 -2.12
N ASP A 73 -0.54 -26.33 -2.88
CA ASP A 73 0.76 -27.00 -2.73
C ASP A 73 1.89 -26.15 -3.33
N MET A 74 1.58 -25.35 -4.37
CA MET A 74 2.52 -24.45 -5.03
C MET A 74 1.90 -23.08 -5.34
N ALA A 75 2.77 -22.07 -5.52
CA ALA A 75 2.34 -20.72 -5.88
C ALA A 75 1.66 -20.68 -7.26
N GLU A 76 2.05 -21.57 -8.17
CA GLU A 76 1.45 -21.72 -9.50
C GLU A 76 -0.02 -22.16 -9.42
N ASP A 77 -0.36 -23.05 -8.48
CA ASP A 77 -1.72 -23.53 -8.27
C ASP A 77 -2.63 -22.40 -7.78
N PHE A 78 -2.13 -21.59 -6.87
CA PHE A 78 -2.82 -20.39 -6.38
C PHE A 78 -3.05 -19.37 -7.50
N ILE A 79 -2.03 -19.09 -8.33
CA ILE A 79 -2.16 -18.14 -9.44
C ILE A 79 -3.14 -18.65 -10.49
N ALA A 80 -3.18 -19.95 -10.75
CA ALA A 80 -4.13 -20.55 -11.68
C ALA A 80 -5.58 -20.41 -11.18
N ASP A 81 -5.80 -20.55 -9.87
CA ASP A 81 -7.12 -20.39 -9.27
C ASP A 81 -7.62 -18.94 -9.29
N LEU A 82 -6.75 -17.97 -8.95
CA LEU A 82 -7.07 -16.53 -9.02
C LEU A 82 -7.45 -16.02 -10.43
N LYS A 83 -7.08 -16.75 -11.48
CA LYS A 83 -7.34 -16.39 -12.88
C LYS A 83 -8.61 -17.01 -13.45
N LYS A 84 -9.32 -17.85 -12.70
CA LYS A 84 -10.62 -18.39 -13.10
C LYS A 84 -11.70 -17.31 -13.03
#